data_AF-A0A949IN63-F1
#
_entry.id   AF-A0A949IN63-F1
#
_cell.length_a   1.000
_cell.length_b   1.000
_cell.length_c   1.000
_cell.angle_alpha   90.00
_cell.angle_beta   90.00
_cell.angle_gamma   90.00
#
_symmetry.space_group_name_H-M   'P 1'
#
loop_
_entity.id
_entity.type
_entity.pdbx_description
1 polymer ?
#
loop_
_entity_poly.entity_id
_entity_poly.type
_entity_poly.pdbx_seq_one_letter_code
_entity_poly.pdbx_strand_id
1 'polypeptide(L)'
;MYNQTEQAENYSSSRAMQATTRSNPLGDRYKKNSAGVITSFKFANSDSVFTFDYDKDGRVSDIESSTGWSWSKRNTPNFQGWLVRNALDRWYVTEEECKDISVTEFGIKADGKNPEKMGLAERP
;
A
#
# COMPACT_ATOMS: atom_id res chain seq x y z
N MET A 1 -5.09 14.25 32.63
CA MET A 1 -4.34 14.41 31.37
C MET A 1 -4.21 13.02 30.78
N TYR A 2 -4.81 12.75 29.63
CA TYR A 2 -4.74 11.43 29.00
C TYR A 2 -3.42 11.33 28.21
N ASN A 3 -2.60 10.34 28.54
CA ASN A 3 -1.38 9.96 27.81
C ASN A 3 -1.75 9.52 26.40
N GLN A 4 -1.56 10.40 25.41
CA GLN A 4 -1.79 10.10 23.99
C GLN A 4 -0.77 9.08 23.41
N THR A 5 0.30 8.78 24.13
CA THR A 5 1.39 7.92 23.65
C THR A 5 1.07 6.42 23.78
N GLU A 6 0.27 6.01 24.76
CA GLU A 6 -0.02 4.59 25.03
C GLU A 6 -1.03 3.97 24.05
N GLN A 7 -1.81 4.80 23.33
CA GLN A 7 -2.72 4.30 22.30
C GLN A 7 -2.00 3.96 21.00
N ALA A 8 -0.98 4.72 20.60
CA ALA A 8 -0.23 4.44 19.37
C ALA A 8 0.54 3.11 19.43
N GLU A 9 1.05 2.75 20.61
CA GLU A 9 1.78 1.49 20.81
C GLU A 9 0.86 0.26 20.89
N ASN A 10 -0.38 0.41 21.37
CA ASN A 10 -1.35 -0.68 21.45
C ASN A 10 -2.05 -1.00 20.11
N TYR A 11 -2.24 -0.01 19.23
CA TYR A 11 -2.69 -0.27 17.85
C TYR A 11 -1.59 -0.92 17.00
N SER A 12 -0.31 -0.62 17.28
CA SER A 12 0.83 -1.19 16.56
C SER A 12 1.14 -2.63 16.95
N SER A 13 0.89 -3.00 18.21
CA SER A 13 1.23 -4.33 18.75
C SER A 13 0.19 -5.42 18.47
N SER A 14 -1.07 -5.07 18.24
CA SER A 14 -2.13 -6.05 17.87
C SER A 14 -2.11 -6.45 16.38
N ARG A 15 -1.56 -5.61 15.49
CA ARG A 15 -1.32 -5.96 14.06
C ARG A 15 -0.08 -6.83 13.84
N ALA A 16 0.79 -6.97 14.84
CA ALA A 16 1.99 -7.79 14.80
C ALA A 16 1.73 -9.30 15.08
N MET A 17 0.49 -9.77 14.92
CA MET A 17 0.19 -11.20 14.92
C MET A 17 0.86 -11.90 13.73
N GLN A 18 2.06 -12.42 13.99
CA GLN A 18 2.82 -13.39 13.16
C GLN A 18 2.85 -13.08 11.66
N ALA A 19 3.30 -11.88 11.29
CA ALA A 19 3.58 -11.58 9.89
C ALA A 19 4.71 -12.49 9.39
N THR A 20 4.35 -13.55 8.66
CA THR A 20 5.34 -14.47 8.11
C THR A 20 5.99 -13.81 6.90
N THR A 21 7.30 -13.60 6.97
CA THR A 21 8.07 -13.12 5.81
C THR A 21 8.30 -14.29 4.86
N ARG A 22 7.99 -14.08 3.59
CA ARG A 22 8.16 -15.06 2.51
C ARG A 22 8.96 -14.42 1.38
N SER A 23 9.50 -15.26 0.52
CA SER A 23 10.15 -14.84 -0.71
C SER A 23 9.56 -15.57 -1.91
N ASN A 24 9.41 -14.85 -3.02
CA ASN A 24 9.01 -15.47 -4.29
C ASN A 24 10.27 -15.92 -5.08
N PRO A 25 10.11 -16.67 -6.18
CA PRO A 25 11.23 -17.11 -7.02
C PRO A 25 12.06 -15.97 -7.66
N LEU A 26 11.52 -14.75 -7.69
CA LEU A 26 12.18 -13.55 -8.23
C LEU A 26 13.02 -12.84 -7.16
N GLY A 27 13.07 -13.38 -5.94
CA GLY A 27 13.81 -12.82 -4.81
C GLY A 27 13.08 -11.69 -4.06
N ASP A 28 11.86 -11.34 -4.48
CA ASP A 28 11.07 -10.35 -3.76
C ASP A 28 10.63 -10.90 -2.43
N ARG A 29 10.47 -10.01 -1.45
CA ARG A 29 10.03 -10.37 -0.11
C ARG A 29 8.67 -9.79 0.15
N TYR A 30 7.78 -10.57 0.74
CA TYR A 30 6.46 -10.09 1.14
C TYR A 30 6.07 -10.67 2.49
N LYS A 31 5.16 -9.98 3.18
CA LYS A 31 4.58 -10.43 4.45
C LYS A 31 3.09 -10.62 4.29
N LYS A 32 2.55 -11.65 4.93
CA LYS A 32 1.11 -11.90 5.02
C LYS A 32 0.62 -11.82 6.47
N ASN A 33 -0.58 -11.30 6.67
CA ASN A 33 -1.27 -11.41 7.95
C ASN A 33 -1.89 -12.82 8.13
N SER A 34 -2.56 -13.05 9.26
CA SER A 34 -3.22 -14.32 9.57
C SER A 34 -4.34 -14.71 8.60
N ALA A 35 -4.93 -13.74 7.89
CA ALA A 35 -5.93 -13.97 6.86
C ALA A 35 -5.31 -14.30 5.48
N GLY A 36 -3.98 -14.36 5.38
CA GLY A 36 -3.28 -14.65 4.12
C GLY A 36 -3.16 -13.44 3.17
N VAL A 37 -3.57 -12.25 3.60
CA VAL A 37 -3.50 -11.01 2.83
C VAL A 37 -2.10 -10.40 2.94
N ILE A 38 -1.55 -9.92 1.82
CA ILE A 38 -0.21 -9.33 1.79
C ILE A 38 -0.26 -7.93 2.42
N THR A 39 0.52 -7.70 3.47
CA THR A 39 0.57 -6.40 4.17
C THR A 39 1.84 -5.62 3.90
N SER A 40 2.86 -6.26 3.31
CA SER A 40 4.10 -5.60 2.92
C SER A 40 4.77 -6.31 1.75
N PHE A 41 5.44 -5.55 0.89
CA PHE A 41 6.18 -6.04 -0.27
C PHE A 41 7.50 -5.26 -0.46
N LYS A 42 8.59 -5.96 -0.80
CA LYS A 42 9.89 -5.39 -1.17
C LYS A 42 10.38 -6.09 -2.43
N PHE A 43 10.58 -5.33 -3.50
CA PHE A 43 11.18 -5.87 -4.74
C PHE A 43 12.65 -6.24 -4.51
N ALA A 44 13.12 -7.31 -5.14
CA ALA A 44 14.50 -7.79 -4.99
C ALA A 44 15.56 -6.73 -5.39
N ASN A 45 15.23 -5.89 -6.36
CA ASN A 45 16.09 -4.86 -6.94
C ASN A 45 15.85 -3.45 -6.35
N SER A 46 15.07 -3.33 -5.28
CA SER A 46 14.75 -2.06 -4.65
C SER A 46 14.92 -2.16 -3.14
N ASP A 47 15.40 -1.09 -2.51
CA ASP A 47 15.39 -0.99 -1.05
C ASP A 47 14.07 -0.46 -0.48
N SER A 48 13.17 -0.03 -1.36
CA SER A 48 11.84 0.43 -0.97
C SER A 48 10.98 -0.72 -0.48
N VAL A 49 10.44 -0.54 0.73
CA VAL A 49 9.42 -1.42 1.30
C VAL A 49 8.08 -0.73 1.16
N PHE A 50 7.12 -1.42 0.58
CA PHE A 50 5.72 -0.99 0.52
C PHE A 50 4.93 -1.67 1.63
N THR A 51 4.00 -0.94 2.23
CA THR A 51 3.01 -1.45 3.19
C THR A 51 1.61 -1.08 2.73
N PHE A 52 0.65 -1.97 2.98
CA PHE A 52 -0.70 -1.86 2.46
C PHE A 52 -1.74 -1.93 3.57
N ASP A 53 -2.70 -1.02 3.51
CA ASP A 53 -3.96 -1.10 4.22
C ASP A 53 -5.10 -1.38 3.25
N TYR A 54 -6.13 -2.03 3.78
CA TYR A 54 -7.27 -2.50 3.02
C TYR A 54 -8.57 -1.97 3.63
N ASP A 55 -9.53 -1.67 2.78
CA ASP A 55 -10.88 -1.32 3.19
C ASP A 55 -11.67 -2.56 3.69
N LYS A 56 -12.89 -2.32 4.15
CA LYS A 56 -13.81 -3.36 4.63
C LYS A 56 -14.17 -4.41 3.57
N ASP A 57 -14.03 -4.09 2.29
CA ASP A 57 -14.34 -4.98 1.17
C ASP A 57 -13.08 -5.73 0.69
N GLY A 58 -11.94 -5.54 1.36
CA GLY A 58 -10.67 -6.20 1.06
C GLY A 58 -9.90 -5.58 -0.11
N ARG A 59 -10.24 -4.36 -0.53
CA ARG A 59 -9.49 -3.61 -1.57
C ARG A 59 -8.43 -2.75 -0.93
N VAL A 60 -7.32 -2.50 -1.63
CA VAL A 60 -6.27 -1.61 -1.12
C VAL A 60 -6.84 -0.21 -0.96
N SER A 61 -6.74 0.36 0.23
CA SER A 61 -7.16 1.74 0.52
C SER A 61 -5.98 2.68 0.63
N ASP A 62 -4.87 2.21 1.20
CA ASP A 62 -3.67 3.02 1.43
C ASP A 62 -2.40 2.22 1.18
N ILE A 63 -1.41 2.89 0.63
CA ILE A 63 -0.06 2.38 0.42
C ILE A 63 0.93 3.38 0.99
N GLU A 64 1.91 2.90 1.73
CA GLU A 64 3.06 3.69 2.14
C GLU A 64 4.34 3.03 1.64
N SER A 65 5.29 3.84 1.18
CA SER A 65 6.65 3.40 0.85
C SER A 65 7.60 3.89 1.94
N SER A 66 8.60 3.08 2.27
CA SER A 66 9.72 3.48 3.15
C SER A 66 10.53 4.67 2.62
N THR A 67 10.32 5.07 1.37
CA THR A 67 10.90 6.29 0.77
C THR A 67 10.06 7.56 1.02
N GLY A 68 8.98 7.47 1.80
CA GLY A 68 8.12 8.61 2.16
C GLY A 68 7.03 8.95 1.13
N TRP A 69 6.79 8.09 0.14
CA TRP A 69 5.63 8.21 -0.75
C TRP A 69 4.41 7.52 -0.12
N SER A 70 3.24 8.10 -0.36
CA SER A 70 1.96 7.54 0.06
C SER A 70 0.93 7.63 -1.07
N TRP A 71 0.07 6.61 -1.15
CA TRP A 71 -1.08 6.55 -2.04
C TRP A 71 -2.31 6.29 -1.19
N SER A 72 -3.27 7.21 -1.20
CA SER A 72 -4.51 7.05 -0.44
C SER A 72 -5.71 7.11 -1.37
N LYS A 73 -6.58 6.11 -1.30
CA LYS A 73 -7.86 6.10 -2.00
C LYS A 73 -8.74 7.20 -1.41
N ARG A 74 -9.34 8.01 -2.29
CA ARG A 74 -10.28 9.07 -1.94
C ARG A 74 -11.62 8.76 -2.60
N ASN A 75 -12.65 8.74 -1.78
CA ASN A 75 -14.04 8.66 -2.22
C ASN A 75 -14.80 9.83 -1.61
N THR A 76 -14.87 10.93 -2.34
CA THR A 76 -15.58 12.15 -1.95
C THR A 76 -16.55 12.55 -3.05
N PRO A 77 -17.58 13.36 -2.76
CA PRO A 77 -18.54 13.79 -3.79
C PRO A 77 -17.90 14.48 -5.00
N ASN A 78 -16.76 15.15 -4.80
CA ASN A 78 -16.08 15.94 -5.83
C ASN A 78 -14.87 15.22 -6.46
N PHE A 79 -14.47 14.06 -5.91
CA PHE A 79 -13.32 13.32 -6.40
C PHE A 79 -13.37 11.86 -5.96
N GLN A 80 -13.23 10.96 -6.93
CA GLN A 80 -13.04 9.52 -6.73
C GLN A 80 -11.76 9.09 -7.44
N GLY A 81 -10.85 8.46 -6.70
CA GLY A 81 -9.53 8.11 -7.22
C GLY A 81 -8.49 7.95 -6.12
N TRP A 82 -7.26 8.30 -6.43
CA TRP A 82 -6.09 8.23 -5.55
C TRP A 82 -5.45 9.59 -5.39
N LEU A 83 -5.01 9.89 -4.17
CA LEU A 83 -4.07 10.96 -3.89
C LEU A 83 -2.68 10.33 -3.74
N VAL A 84 -1.74 10.71 -4.59
CA VAL A 84 -0.34 10.31 -4.49
C VAL A 84 0.46 11.48 -3.98
N ARG A 85 1.31 11.28 -2.98
CA ARG A 85 2.09 12.37 -2.39
C ARG A 85 3.33 11.91 -1.64
N ASN A 86 4.30 12.81 -1.52
CA ASN A 86 5.34 12.80 -0.52
C ASN A 86 5.44 14.18 0.14
N ALA A 87 6.57 14.50 0.78
CA ALA A 87 6.80 15.80 1.42
C ALA A 87 6.95 16.97 0.43
N LEU A 88 7.32 16.72 -0.82
CA LEU A 88 7.68 17.73 -1.82
C LEU A 88 6.67 17.85 -2.97
N ASP A 89 5.91 16.78 -3.23
CA ASP A 89 5.08 16.66 -4.41
C ASP A 89 3.77 15.93 -4.09
N ARG A 90 2.73 16.21 -4.89
CA ARG A 90 1.44 15.56 -4.84
C ARG A 90 0.69 15.68 -6.16
N TRP A 91 -0.05 14.64 -6.51
CA TRP A 91 -1.01 14.68 -7.60
C TRP A 91 -2.20 13.76 -7.33
N TYR A 92 -3.24 13.93 -8.14
CA TYR A 92 -4.45 13.12 -8.10
C TYR A 92 -4.49 12.21 -9.32
N VAL A 93 -4.88 10.97 -9.11
CA VAL A 93 -5.14 9.99 -10.16
C VAL A 93 -6.62 9.63 -10.06
N THR A 94 -7.39 9.94 -11.09
CA THR A 94 -8.83 9.68 -11.11
C THR A 94 -9.14 8.19 -11.12
N GLU A 95 -10.35 7.80 -10.75
CA GLU A 95 -10.79 6.39 -10.82
C GLU A 95 -10.73 5.82 -12.25
N GLU A 96 -10.95 6.64 -13.28
CA GLU A 96 -10.82 6.22 -14.67
C GLU A 96 -9.35 5.88 -15.03
N GLU A 97 -8.40 6.65 -14.50
CA GLU A 97 -6.97 6.45 -14.72
C GLU A 97 -6.44 5.24 -13.93
N CYS A 98 -6.87 5.10 -12.67
CA CYS A 98 -6.57 3.97 -11.82
C CYS A 98 -7.77 3.63 -10.92
N LYS A 99 -8.44 2.52 -11.24
CA LYS A 99 -9.61 2.03 -10.54
C LYS A 99 -9.22 1.30 -9.26
N ASP A 100 -8.27 0.38 -9.34
CA ASP A 100 -7.91 -0.48 -8.21
C ASP A 100 -6.41 -0.83 -8.20
N ILE A 101 -5.94 -1.38 -7.09
CA ILE A 101 -4.58 -1.88 -6.96
C ILE A 101 -4.64 -3.33 -6.47
N SER A 102 -4.03 -4.20 -7.26
CA SER A 102 -3.90 -5.62 -6.97
C SER A 102 -2.52 -5.90 -6.37
N VAL A 103 -2.48 -6.53 -5.19
CA VAL A 103 -1.23 -6.95 -4.53
C VAL A 103 -1.17 -8.47 -4.49
N THR A 104 -0.11 -9.03 -5.09
CA THR A 104 0.12 -10.47 -5.14
C THR A 104 1.53 -10.80 -4.68
N GLU A 105 1.83 -12.10 -4.58
CA GLU A 105 3.18 -12.57 -4.26
C GLU A 105 4.21 -12.21 -5.33
N PHE A 106 3.78 -11.72 -6.50
CA PHE A 106 4.65 -11.35 -7.63
C PHE A 106 4.81 -9.84 -7.82
N GLY A 107 4.05 -9.02 -7.09
CA GLY A 107 4.17 -7.56 -7.17
C GLY A 107 2.89 -6.80 -6.85
N ILE A 108 2.99 -5.51 -7.13
CA ILE A 108 1.94 -4.50 -6.99
C ILE A 108 1.57 -4.08 -8.40
N LYS A 109 0.27 -4.05 -8.72
CA LYS A 109 -0.22 -3.64 -10.04
C LYS A 109 -1.38 -2.68 -9.88
N ALA A 110 -1.31 -1.53 -10.53
CA ALA A 110 -2.46 -0.64 -10.70
C ALA A 110 -3.29 -1.09 -11.91
N ASP A 111 -4.61 -1.07 -11.75
CA ASP A 111 -5.57 -1.43 -12.79
C ASP A 111 -6.38 -0.19 -13.18
N GLY A 112 -6.37 0.20 -14.46
CA GLY A 112 -7.07 1.38 -14.98
C GLY A 112 -6.68 1.72 -16.41
N LYS A 113 -7.11 2.88 -16.92
CA LYS A 113 -6.74 3.32 -18.28
C LYS A 113 -5.31 3.83 -18.39
N ASN A 114 -4.81 4.48 -17.34
CA ASN A 114 -3.49 5.10 -17.27
C ASN A 114 -2.80 4.75 -15.92
N PRO A 115 -2.57 3.45 -15.63
CA PRO A 115 -2.05 2.99 -14.35
C PRO A 115 -0.67 3.57 -14.01
N GLU A 116 0.13 3.92 -15.02
CA GLU A 116 1.46 4.52 -14.87
C GLU A 116 1.42 5.87 -14.12
N LYS A 117 0.27 6.58 -14.14
CA LYS A 117 0.08 7.80 -13.37
C LYS A 117 0.12 7.57 -11.86
N MET A 118 -0.03 6.33 -11.40
CA MET A 118 0.19 6.00 -9.99
C MET A 118 1.64 6.18 -9.58
N GLY A 119 2.61 6.09 -10.50
CA GLY A 119 4.03 6.16 -10.14
C GLY A 119 4.46 5.07 -9.16
N LEU A 120 3.71 3.96 -9.11
CA LEU A 120 4.10 2.78 -8.35
C LEU A 120 5.22 2.06 -9.10
N ALA A 121 6.13 1.46 -8.34
CA ALA A 121 7.11 0.56 -8.92
C ALA A 121 6.38 -0.72 -9.37
N GLU A 122 5.94 -0.74 -10.62
CA GLU A 122 5.37 -1.93 -11.24
C GLU A 122 6.48 -2.77 -11.87
N ARG A 123 6.29 -4.09 -11.88
CA ARG A 123 7.10 -4.96 -12.72
C ARG A 123 6.39 -5.08 -14.09
N PRO A 124 7.10 -4.94 -15.22
CA PRO A 124 6.53 -5.11 -16.56
C PRO A 124 5.97 -6.52 -16.79
#